data_AF-A0A7W7A7H7-F1
#
_entry.id   AF-A0A7W7A7H7-F1
#
_cell.length_a   1.000
_cell.length_b   1.000
_cell.length_c   1.000
_cell.angle_alpha   90.00
_cell.angle_beta   90.00
_cell.angle_gamma   90.00
#
_symmetry.space_group_name_H-M   'P 1'
#
loop_
_entity.id
_entity.type
_entity.pdbx_description
1 polymer ?
#
loop_
_entity_poly.entity_id
_entity_poly.type
_entity_poly.pdbx_seq_one_letter_code
_entity_poly.pdbx_strand_id
1 'polypeptide(L)' 'MGRTDLFPYFWLFMVAVIGAVNLVWARYEFKRGEARWGWAGAKYSRAEEPFYFWMLVGGRLFGFVVACFMFYFGLDMLTW' A
#
# COMPACT_ATOMS: atom_id res chain seq x y z
N MET A 1 10.43 -35.10 10.05
CA MET A 1 10.75 -33.72 9.63
C MET A 1 9.44 -33.03 9.30
N GLY A 2 9.02 -32.07 10.12
CA GLY A 2 7.76 -31.35 9.95
C GLY A 2 7.80 -30.50 8.68
N ARG A 3 6.69 -30.45 7.93
CA ARG A 3 6.50 -29.53 6.81
C ARG A 3 6.65 -28.09 7.33
N THR A 4 7.60 -27.33 6.82
CA THR A 4 7.66 -25.88 7.06
C THR A 4 6.41 -25.25 6.46
N ASP A 5 5.57 -24.62 7.27
CA ASP A 5 4.47 -23.82 6.74
C ASP A 5 5.04 -22.53 6.13
N LEU A 6 4.93 -22.42 4.81
CA LEU A 6 5.42 -21.28 4.04
C LEU A 6 4.40 -20.13 4.01
N PHE A 7 3.17 -20.36 4.45
CA PHE A 7 2.09 -19.38 4.38
C PHE A 7 2.40 -18.08 5.14
N PRO A 8 2.89 -18.10 6.40
CA PRO A 8 3.18 -16.86 7.12
C PRO A 8 4.24 -16.01 6.43
N TYR A 9 5.30 -16.64 5.90
CA TYR A 9 6.36 -15.95 5.17
C TYR A 9 5.85 -15.33 3.87
N PHE A 10 5.03 -16.08 3.11
CA PHE A 10 4.42 -15.59 1.89
C PHE A 10 3.47 -14.41 2.16
N TRP A 11 2.65 -14.51 3.21
CA TRP A 11 1.75 -13.43 3.65
C TRP A 11 2.52 -12.15 3.98
N LEU A 12 3.52 -12.25 4.86
CA LEU A 12 4.36 -11.13 5.29
C LEU A 12 5.06 -10.46 4.11
N PHE A 13 5.61 -11.26 3.19
CA PHE A 13 6.23 -10.75 1.97
C PHE A 13 5.25 -9.95 1.12
N MET A 14 4.05 -10.49 0.85
CA MET A 14 3.05 -9.80 0.02
C MET A 14 2.56 -8.51 0.66
N VAL A 15 2.29 -8.52 1.96
CA VAL A 15 1.87 -7.31 2.69
C VAL A 15 2.97 -6.25 2.68
N ALA A 16 4.23 -6.63 2.89
CA ALA A 16 5.36 -5.71 2.80
C ALA A 16 5.49 -5.07 1.42
N VAL A 17 5.35 -5.87 0.35
CA VAL A 17 5.37 -5.38 -1.03
C VAL A 17 4.22 -4.39 -1.28
N ILE A 18 3.00 -4.72 -0.88
CA ILE A 18 1.82 -3.84 -1.05
C ILE A 18 2.01 -2.53 -0.28
N GLY A 19 2.54 -2.59 0.95
CA GLY A 19 2.86 -1.40 1.74
C GLY A 19 3.89 -0.52 1.02
N ALA A 20 5.00 -1.10 0.57
CA ALA A 20 6.05 -0.37 -0.16
C ALA A 20 5.51 0.27 -1.45
N VAL A 21 4.71 -0.46 -2.24
CA VAL A 21 4.10 0.07 -3.48
C VAL A 21 3.21 1.27 -3.17
N ASN A 22 2.34 1.18 -2.16
CA ASN A 22 1.48 2.30 -1.78
C ASN A 22 2.29 3.53 -1.36
N LEU A 23 3.34 3.35 -0.56
CA LEU A 23 4.20 4.45 -0.12
C LEU A 23 4.97 5.09 -1.28
N VAL A 24 5.55 4.27 -2.17
CA VAL A 24 6.29 4.74 -3.35
C VAL A 24 5.36 5.50 -4.29
N TRP A 25 4.16 4.99 -4.54
CA TRP A 25 3.19 5.69 -5.38
C TRP A 25 2.67 6.97 -4.75
N ALA A 26 2.31 6.96 -3.48
CA ALA A 26 1.89 8.17 -2.77
C ALA A 26 2.95 9.28 -2.90
N ARG A 27 4.22 8.92 -2.69
CA ARG A 27 5.35 9.85 -2.82
C ARG A 27 5.51 10.36 -4.25
N TYR A 28 5.37 9.49 -5.24
CA TYR A 28 5.50 9.83 -6.64
C TYR A 28 4.37 10.77 -7.11
N GLU A 29 3.12 10.45 -6.80
CA GLU A 29 1.94 11.26 -7.12
C GLU A 29 1.98 12.61 -6.40
N PHE A 30 2.40 12.61 -5.13
CA PHE A 30 2.60 13.84 -4.37
C PHE A 30 3.61 14.78 -5.02
N LYS A 31 4.74 14.25 -5.51
CA LYS A 31 5.78 15.04 -6.19
C LYS A 31 5.33 15.57 -7.55
N ARG A 32 4.59 14.77 -8.31
CA ARG A 32 4.09 15.19 -9.64
C ARG A 32 2.91 16.16 -9.55
N GLY A 33 2.19 16.16 -8.43
CA GLY A 33 0.94 16.92 -8.31
C GLY A 33 -0.21 16.32 -9.13
N GLU A 34 -0.05 15.08 -9.59
CA GLU A 34 -1.05 14.32 -10.33
C GLU A 34 -1.21 12.95 -9.64
N ALA A 35 -2.44 12.58 -9.32
CA ALA A 35 -2.78 11.28 -8.73
C ALA A 35 -3.63 10.45 -9.69
N ARG A 36 -3.51 9.13 -9.65
CA ARG A 36 -4.22 8.23 -10.57
C ARG A 36 -5.12 7.26 -9.83
N TRP A 37 -6.31 7.06 -10.37
CA TRP A 37 -7.18 5.98 -9.91
C TRP A 37 -6.68 4.64 -10.46
N GLY A 38 -5.89 3.91 -9.66
CA GLY A 38 -5.26 2.65 -10.09
C GLY A 38 -4.07 2.83 -11.04
N TRP A 39 -3.68 1.75 -11.73
CA TRP A 39 -2.48 1.72 -12.58
C TRP A 39 -2.65 2.49 -13.91
N ALA A 40 -3.87 2.52 -14.46
CA ALA A 40 -4.19 3.11 -15.77
C ALA A 40 -5.46 3.97 -15.79
N GLY A 41 -6.03 4.33 -14.64
CA GLY A 41 -7.27 5.11 -14.59
C GLY A 41 -7.07 6.62 -14.76
N ALA A 42 -8.18 7.34 -14.57
CA ALA A 42 -8.25 8.78 -14.67
C ALA A 42 -7.18 9.46 -13.80
N LYS A 43 -6.57 10.50 -14.36
CA LYS A 43 -5.58 11.33 -13.68
C LYS A 43 -6.30 12.54 -13.09
N TYR A 44 -6.03 12.81 -11.83
CA TYR A 44 -6.56 13.95 -11.09
C TYR A 44 -5.40 14.89 -10.74
N SER A 45 -5.49 16.13 -11.19
CA SER A 45 -4.50 17.17 -10.89
C SER A 45 -4.79 17.83 -9.55
N ARG A 46 -3.74 18.16 -8.79
CA ARG A 46 -3.86 18.93 -7.54
C ARG A 46 -4.46 20.32 -7.77
N ALA A 47 -4.24 20.92 -8.94
CA ALA A 47 -4.68 22.28 -9.25
C ALA A 47 -6.15 22.34 -9.70
N GLU A 48 -6.58 21.35 -10.48
CA GLU A 48 -7.94 21.32 -11.06
C GLU A 48 -8.92 20.59 -10.14
N GLU A 49 -8.49 19.47 -9.54
CA GLU A 49 -9.34 18.55 -8.78
C GLU A 49 -8.69 18.18 -7.42
N PRO A 50 -8.47 19.18 -6.54
CA PRO A 50 -7.69 19.00 -5.31
C PRO A 50 -8.26 17.94 -4.38
N PHE A 51 -9.60 17.84 -4.28
CA PHE A 51 -10.25 16.86 -3.43
C PHE A 51 -9.92 15.41 -3.87
N TYR A 52 -10.11 15.09 -5.16
CA TYR A 52 -9.83 13.75 -5.69
C TYR A 52 -8.34 13.41 -5.63
N PHE A 53 -7.48 14.39 -5.88
CA PHE A 53 -6.03 14.24 -5.70
C PHE A 53 -5.67 13.85 -4.26
N TRP A 54 -6.14 14.60 -3.26
CA TRP A 54 -5.82 14.32 -1.86
C TRP A 54 -6.48 13.05 -1.34
N MET A 55 -7.69 12.73 -1.81
CA MET A 55 -8.35 11.47 -1.50
C MET A 55 -7.53 10.27 -2.00
N LEU A 56 -6.97 10.35 -3.21
CA LEU A 56 -6.11 9.31 -3.77
C LEU A 56 -4.79 9.19 -3.01
N VAL A 57 -4.03 10.28 -2.88
CA VAL A 57 -2.74 10.27 -2.18
C VAL A 57 -2.91 9.87 -0.71
N GLY A 58 -3.93 10.41 -0.04
CA GLY A 58 -4.30 10.05 1.32
C GLY A 58 -4.72 8.58 1.44
N GLY A 59 -5.49 8.07 0.48
CA GLY A 59 -5.87 6.66 0.41
C GLY A 59 -4.67 5.72 0.25
N ARG A 60 -3.65 6.10 -0.53
CA ARG A 60 -2.38 5.34 -0.62
C ARG A 60 -1.63 5.32 0.71
N LEU A 61 -1.49 6.48 1.36
CA LEU A 61 -0.83 6.57 2.67
C LEU A 61 -1.59 5.77 3.73
N PHE A 62 -2.92 5.82 3.72
CA PHE A 62 -3.76 5.00 4.58
C PHE A 62 -3.57 3.50 4.27
N GLY A 63 -3.51 3.11 2.99
CA GLY A 63 -3.20 1.75 2.56
C GLY A 63 -1.85 1.26 3.08
N PHE A 64 -0.83 2.12 3.14
CA PHE A 64 0.44 1.79 3.79
C PHE A 64 0.28 1.53 5.30
N VAL A 65 -0.47 2.37 6.01
CA VAL A 65 -0.76 2.16 7.44
C VAL A 65 -1.48 0.82 7.65
N VAL A 66 -2.50 0.52 6.83
CA VAL A 66 -3.20 -0.77 6.87
C VAL A 66 -2.23 -1.94 6.63
N ALA A 67 -1.32 -1.81 5.66
CA ALA A 67 -0.30 -2.83 5.41
C ALA A 67 0.62 -3.04 6.63
N CYS A 68 1.03 -1.98 7.33
CA CYS A 68 1.82 -2.11 8.56
C CYS A 68 1.05 -2.88 9.66
N PHE A 69 -0.25 -2.61 9.84
CA PHE A 69 -1.08 -3.38 10.78
C PHE A 69 -1.21 -4.85 10.35
N MET A 70 -1.50 -5.12 9.07
CA MET A 70 -1.60 -6.49 8.56
C MET A 70 -0.27 -7.25 8.68
N PHE A 71 0.85 -6.56 8.51
CA PHE A 71 2.18 -7.12 8.70
C PHE A 71 2.40 -7.48 10.17
N TYR A 72 2.06 -6.56 11.09
CA TYR A 72 2.14 -6.80 12.52
C TYR A 72 1.31 -8.03 12.95
N PHE A 73 0.04 -8.12 12.54
CA PHE A 73 -0.78 -9.32 12.81
C PHE A 73 -0.26 -10.58 12.11
N GLY A 74 0.40 -10.44 10.95
CA GLY A 74 1.05 -11.55 10.26
C GLY A 74 2.24 -12.11 11.04
N LEU A 75 2.89 -11.33 11.91
CA LEU A 75 4.00 -11.82 12.74
C LEU A 75 3.51 -12.83 13.78
N ASP A 76 2.28 -12.69 14.29
CA ASP A 76 1.70 -13.65 15.22
C ASP A 76 1.54 -15.05 14.58
N MET A 77 1.29 -15.11 13.26
CA MET A 77 1.20 -16.37 12.51
C MET A 77 2.53 -17.14 12.46
N LEU A 78 3.68 -16.48 12.70
CA LEU A 78 4.97 -17.15 12.78
C LEU A 78 5.16 -17.91 14.12
N THR A 79 4.33 -17.62 15.11
CA THR A 79 4.42 -18.18 16.47
C THR A 79 3.36 -19.24 16.77
N TRP A 80 2.49 -19.53 15.81
CA TRP A 80 1.48 -20.59 15.86
C TRP A 80 2.02 -21.92 15.32
#